data_AF-A0A7V9JD03-F1
#
_entry.id   AF-A0A7V9JD03-F1
#
_cell.length_a   1.000
_cell.length_b   1.000
_cell.length_c   1.000
_cell.angle_alpha   90.00
_cell.angle_beta   90.00
_cell.angle_gamma   90.00
#
_symmetry.space_group_name_H-M   'P 1'
#
loop_
_entity.id
_entity.type
_entity.pdbx_description
1 polymer ?
#
loop_
_entity_poly.entity_id
_entity_poly.type
_entity_poly.pdbx_seq_one_letter_code
_entity_poly.pdbx_strand_id
1 'polypeptide(L)'
;MATHQTQQIAREGQFEIVDGYAPEPARLTLERPDVFGLYEQNIGMVTPILADRLTEALQSYPEEWIQDAIAESVAYNRRSWRYIQRILENWSTEGRADETNRRDHEKHLDSEKYLRGKYAALFRKR
;
A
#
# COMPACT_ATOMS: atom_id res chain seq x y z
N MET A 1 38.55 18.13 -33.72
CA MET A 1 38.52 16.65 -33.89
C MET A 1 39.38 16.05 -32.78
N ALA A 2 38.79 15.08 -32.06
CA ALA A 2 39.35 14.04 -31.17
C ALA A 2 40.86 14.09 -30.84
N THR A 3 41.37 13.81 -29.64
CA THR A 3 40.96 12.83 -28.62
C THR A 3 41.97 12.98 -27.48
N HIS A 4 41.56 13.06 -26.22
CA HIS A 4 42.46 12.69 -25.11
C HIS A 4 41.72 11.83 -24.10
N GLN A 5 41.80 10.54 -24.38
CA GLN A 5 41.89 9.42 -23.46
C GLN A 5 42.16 9.86 -22.00
N THR A 6 41.14 9.82 -21.14
CA THR A 6 41.33 9.83 -19.68
C THR A 6 41.31 8.39 -19.21
N GLN A 7 42.50 7.83 -19.08
CA GLN A 7 42.76 6.56 -18.40
C GLN A 7 42.44 6.75 -16.90
N GLN A 8 41.54 5.93 -16.36
CA GLN A 8 41.86 4.77 -15.52
C GLN A 8 42.42 5.13 -14.14
N ILE A 9 41.53 5.22 -13.17
CA ILE A 9 41.83 5.06 -11.74
C ILE A 9 40.74 4.19 -11.12
N ALA A 10 40.91 2.88 -11.31
CA ALA A 10 40.20 1.87 -10.55
C ALA A 10 41.26 0.90 -10.04
N ARG A 11 41.93 1.28 -8.95
CA ARG A 11 42.63 0.34 -8.08
C ARG A 11 42.75 0.93 -6.68
N GLU A 12 42.30 0.12 -5.73
CA GLU A 12 42.72 0.12 -4.33
C GLU A 12 42.19 1.29 -3.47
N GLY A 13 40.93 1.13 -3.01
CA GLY A 13 40.63 1.13 -1.57
C GLY A 13 41.10 2.30 -0.70
N GLN A 14 41.31 3.49 -1.25
CA GLN A 14 41.62 4.70 -0.49
C GLN A 14 40.59 5.77 -0.85
N PHE A 15 39.47 5.77 -0.13
CA PHE A 15 38.64 6.96 -0.04
C PHE A 15 39.37 7.93 0.90
N GLU A 16 39.99 8.98 0.35
CA GLU A 16 40.43 10.11 1.15
C GLU A 16 39.17 10.80 1.71
N ILE A 17 38.99 10.70 3.02
CA ILE A 17 37.91 11.36 3.76
C ILE A 17 38.32 12.83 3.85
N VAL A 18 37.93 13.62 2.85
CA VAL A 18 38.17 15.07 2.86
C VAL A 18 37.21 15.70 3.88
N ASP A 19 37.79 16.27 4.94
CA ASP A 19 37.22 17.14 5.97
C ASP A 19 35.76 16.88 6.40
N GLY A 20 35.60 16.32 7.60
CA GLY A 20 34.42 16.56 8.46
C GLY A 20 33.05 16.10 7.95
N TYR A 21 32.96 15.50 6.77
CA TYR A 21 31.73 14.95 6.24
C TYR A 21 31.47 13.59 6.90
N ALA A 22 30.97 13.61 8.13
CA ALA A 22 30.17 12.49 8.60
C ALA A 22 28.93 12.47 7.69
N PRO A 23 28.73 11.45 6.83
CA PRO A 23 27.46 11.34 6.13
C PRO A 23 26.40 11.31 7.22
N GLU A 24 25.51 12.30 7.21
CA GLU A 24 24.31 12.31 8.05
C GLU A 24 23.75 10.88 8.03
N PRO A 25 23.53 10.24 9.20
CA PRO A 25 23.02 8.88 9.22
C PRO A 25 21.76 8.90 8.39
N ALA A 26 21.77 8.19 7.26
CA ALA A 26 20.66 8.16 6.33
C ALA A 26 19.42 7.80 7.14
N ARG A 27 18.65 8.83 7.52
CA ARG A 27 17.39 8.65 8.20
C ARG A 27 16.54 7.99 7.14
N LEU A 28 16.38 6.68 7.25
CA LEU A 28 15.32 5.97 6.59
C LEU A 28 14.04 6.57 7.15
N THR A 29 13.60 7.70 6.59
CA THR A 29 12.22 8.12 6.72
C THR A 29 11.46 6.95 6.14
N LEU A 30 10.73 6.24 7.00
CA LEU A 30 9.68 5.34 6.53
C LEU A 30 8.64 6.29 5.94
N GLU A 31 8.89 6.75 4.72
CA GLU A 31 7.94 7.49 3.89
C GLU A 31 6.68 6.64 3.94
N ARG A 32 5.62 7.15 4.56
CA ARG A 32 4.32 6.48 4.49
C ARG A 32 4.03 6.32 3.00
N PRO A 33 3.66 5.11 2.53
CA PRO A 33 3.36 4.94 1.12
C PRO A 33 2.29 5.94 0.73
N ASP A 34 2.61 6.79 -0.24
CA ASP A 34 1.62 7.61 -0.94
C ASP A 34 0.45 6.71 -1.38
N VAL A 35 -0.76 7.25 -1.52
CA VAL A 35 -1.97 6.49 -1.86
C VAL A 35 -1.75 5.61 -3.10
N PHE A 36 -0.99 6.11 -4.08
CA PHE A 36 -0.57 5.36 -5.26
C PHE A 36 0.29 4.15 -4.89
N GLY A 37 1.32 4.36 -4.06
CA GLY A 37 2.19 3.28 -3.58
C GLY A 37 1.41 2.23 -2.77
N LEU A 38 0.49 2.66 -1.91
CA LEU A 38 -0.35 1.74 -1.13
C LEU A 38 -1.25 0.90 -2.06
N TYR A 39 -1.82 1.52 -3.09
CA TYR A 39 -2.60 0.83 -4.11
C TYR A 39 -1.75 -0.23 -4.84
N GLU A 40 -0.59 0.17 -5.34
CA GLU A 40 0.30 -0.71 -6.11
C GLU A 40 0.79 -1.92 -5.32
N GLN A 41 1.18 -1.69 -4.06
CA GLN A 41 1.69 -2.75 -3.17
C GLN A 41 0.65 -3.84 -2.89
N ASN A 42 -0.65 -3.48 -2.86
CA ASN A 42 -1.69 -4.38 -2.39
C ASN A 42 -2.60 -4.92 -3.49
N ILE A 43 -2.86 -4.11 -4.54
CA ILE A 43 -3.90 -4.38 -5.54
C ILE A 43 -3.27 -4.70 -6.89
N GLY A 44 -2.32 -3.89 -7.35
CA GLY A 44 -1.60 -4.07 -8.61
C GLY A 44 -1.29 -2.75 -9.30
N MET A 45 -0.72 -2.85 -10.51
CA MET A 45 -0.23 -1.69 -11.27
C MET A 45 -1.29 -0.59 -11.44
N VAL A 46 -0.89 0.65 -11.17
CA VAL A 46 -1.73 1.81 -11.45
C VAL A 46 -1.66 2.12 -12.95
N THR A 47 -2.74 1.82 -13.66
CA THR A 47 -2.90 2.24 -15.06
C THR A 47 -3.25 3.73 -15.14
N PRO A 48 -3.01 4.43 -16.27
CA PRO A 48 -3.33 5.86 -16.39
C PRO A 48 -4.77 6.21 -16.00
N ILE A 49 -5.75 5.43 -16.46
CA ILE A 49 -7.18 5.62 -16.12
C ILE A 49 -7.41 5.52 -14.60
N LEU A 50 -6.68 4.64 -13.92
CA LEU A 50 -6.79 4.48 -12.49
C LEU A 50 -6.05 5.60 -11.74
N ALA A 51 -4.94 6.11 -12.28
CA ALA A 51 -4.26 7.26 -11.73
C ALA A 51 -5.16 8.51 -11.73
N ASP A 52 -5.90 8.72 -12.82
CA ASP A 52 -6.88 9.80 -12.92
C ASP A 52 -7.95 9.65 -11.83
N ARG A 53 -8.51 8.44 -11.66
CA ARG A 53 -9.52 8.16 -10.63
C ARG A 53 -9.00 8.32 -9.20
N LEU A 54 -7.75 7.91 -8.94
CA LEU A 54 -7.10 8.11 -7.65
C LEU A 54 -6.92 9.60 -7.36
N THR A 55 -6.55 10.37 -8.38
CA THR A 55 -6.42 11.83 -8.30
C THR A 55 -7.77 12.51 -8.03
N GLU A 56 -8.82 12.10 -8.74
CA GLU A 56 -10.19 12.58 -8.49
C GLU A 56 -10.66 12.28 -7.06
N ALA A 57 -10.33 11.08 -6.55
CA ALA A 57 -10.65 10.71 -5.18
C ALA A 57 -9.88 11.56 -4.16
N LEU A 58 -8.59 11.85 -4.38
CA LEU A 58 -7.78 12.73 -3.54
C LEU A 58 -8.31 14.18 -3.51
N GLN A 59 -8.95 14.62 -4.57
CA GLN A 59 -9.61 15.94 -4.62
C GLN A 59 -10.95 15.95 -3.86
N SER A 60 -11.62 14.81 -3.79
CA SER A 60 -12.98 14.69 -3.25
C SER A 60 -13.01 14.25 -1.77
N TYR A 61 -12.01 13.49 -1.34
CA TYR A 61 -11.98 12.85 -0.02
C TYR A 61 -10.65 13.11 0.69
N PRO A 62 -10.64 13.14 2.03
CA PRO A 62 -9.39 13.14 2.79
C PRO A 62 -8.52 11.93 2.44
N GLU A 63 -7.22 12.13 2.34
CA GLU A 63 -6.26 11.08 1.98
C GLU A 63 -6.37 9.84 2.89
N GLU A 64 -6.53 10.07 4.20
CA GLU A 64 -6.73 9.03 5.21
C GLU A 64 -7.94 8.13 4.94
N TRP A 65 -9.00 8.66 4.31
CA TRP A 65 -10.15 7.85 3.92
C TRP A 65 -9.78 6.91 2.77
N ILE A 66 -8.98 7.37 1.83
CA ILE A 66 -8.57 6.54 0.69
C ILE A 66 -7.63 5.44 1.18
N GLN A 67 -6.69 5.75 2.07
CA GLN A 67 -5.80 4.77 2.69
C GLN A 67 -6.60 3.69 3.45
N ASP A 68 -7.56 4.09 4.28
CA ASP A 68 -8.38 3.14 5.02
C ASP A 68 -9.31 2.33 4.11
N ALA A 69 -9.86 2.92 3.05
CA ALA A 69 -10.68 2.18 2.09
C ALA A 69 -9.87 1.15 1.29
N ILE A 70 -8.59 1.45 1.00
CA ILE A 70 -7.66 0.47 0.43
C ILE A 70 -7.40 -0.66 1.44
N ALA A 71 -7.11 -0.32 2.70
CA ALA A 71 -6.90 -1.32 3.75
C ALA A 71 -8.12 -2.25 3.93
N GLU A 72 -9.33 -1.68 3.95
CA GLU A 72 -10.60 -2.41 3.97
C GLU A 72 -10.72 -3.37 2.77
N SER A 73 -10.46 -2.86 1.56
CA SER A 73 -10.50 -3.66 0.34
C SER A 73 -9.54 -4.86 0.39
N VAL A 74 -8.36 -4.69 0.99
CA VAL A 74 -7.38 -5.76 1.18
C VAL A 74 -7.84 -6.77 2.22
N ALA A 75 -8.34 -6.29 3.37
CA ALA A 75 -8.84 -7.14 4.45
C ALA A 75 -9.96 -8.08 3.99
N TYR A 76 -10.90 -7.56 3.18
CA TYR A 76 -11.98 -8.38 2.59
C TYR A 76 -11.57 -9.17 1.35
N ASN A 77 -10.30 -9.09 0.92
CA ASN A 77 -9.80 -9.63 -0.35
C ASN A 77 -10.67 -9.21 -1.56
N ARG A 78 -11.21 -7.99 -1.51
CA ARG A 78 -12.04 -7.36 -2.56
C ARG A 78 -11.24 -6.23 -3.23
N ARG A 79 -10.04 -6.57 -3.69
CA ARG A 79 -9.00 -5.67 -4.23
C ARG A 79 -9.36 -5.10 -5.60
N SER A 80 -10.38 -4.25 -5.65
CA SER A 80 -10.84 -3.60 -6.88
C SER A 80 -11.15 -2.14 -6.62
N TRP A 81 -10.79 -1.26 -7.55
CA TRP A 81 -11.09 0.18 -7.46
C TRP A 81 -12.58 0.44 -7.23
N ARG A 82 -13.46 -0.29 -7.92
CA ARG A 82 -14.92 -0.17 -7.77
C ARG A 82 -15.38 -0.44 -6.34
N TYR A 83 -14.74 -1.37 -5.64
CA TYR A 83 -15.07 -1.67 -4.24
C TYR A 83 -14.59 -0.55 -3.31
N ILE A 84 -13.37 -0.05 -3.52
CA ILE A 84 -12.82 1.10 -2.78
C ILE A 84 -13.71 2.34 -2.97
N GLN A 85 -14.09 2.65 -4.20
CA GLN A 85 -14.97 3.77 -4.51
C GLN A 85 -16.31 3.65 -3.76
N ARG A 86 -16.90 2.45 -3.72
CA ARG A 86 -18.13 2.21 -2.96
C ARG A 86 -17.97 2.45 -1.46
N ILE A 87 -16.82 2.07 -0.88
CA ILE A 87 -16.52 2.36 0.54
C ILE A 87 -16.48 3.87 0.78
N LEU A 88 -15.77 4.61 -0.10
CA LEU A 88 -15.67 6.06 -0.02
C LEU A 88 -17.03 6.76 -0.17
N GLU A 89 -17.84 6.35 -1.14
CA GLU A 89 -19.21 6.84 -1.33
C GLU A 89 -20.08 6.59 -0.09
N ASN A 90 -19.94 5.41 0.53
CA ASN A 90 -20.66 5.06 1.75
C ASN A 90 -20.27 5.97 2.92
N TRP A 91 -18.97 6.16 3.15
CA TRP A 91 -18.49 7.04 4.21
C TRP A 91 -18.86 8.50 3.98
N SER A 92 -18.90 8.94 2.71
CA SER A 92 -19.37 10.28 2.36
C SER A 92 -20.86 10.49 2.63
N THR A 93 -21.67 9.43 2.56
CA THR A 93 -23.14 9.52 2.69
C THR A 93 -23.61 9.25 4.11
N GLU A 94 -23.04 8.24 4.76
CA GLU A 94 -23.46 7.74 6.08
C GLU A 94 -22.59 8.28 7.22
N GLY A 95 -21.46 8.92 6.89
CA GLY A 95 -20.40 9.30 7.83
C GLY A 95 -19.39 8.17 8.07
N ARG A 96 -18.15 8.52 8.39
CA ARG A 96 -17.10 7.56 8.75
C ARG A 96 -17.34 7.07 10.18
N ALA A 97 -17.70 5.80 10.35
CA ALA A 97 -17.78 5.18 11.66
C ALA A 97 -16.35 4.95 12.19
N ASP A 98 -15.93 5.75 13.17
CA ASP A 98 -14.59 5.70 13.74
C ASP A 98 -14.26 4.34 14.37
N GLU A 99 -13.04 3.88 14.05
CA GLU A 99 -12.08 3.03 14.78
C GLU A 99 -12.51 1.68 15.39
N THR A 100 -13.81 1.38 15.50
CA THR A 100 -14.31 0.13 16.10
C THR A 100 -14.31 -1.03 15.09
N ASN A 101 -14.43 -0.75 13.80
CA ASN A 101 -14.55 -1.80 12.77
C ASN A 101 -13.23 -2.56 12.53
N ARG A 102 -12.07 -1.94 12.80
CA ARG A 102 -10.74 -2.60 12.74
C ARG A 102 -10.66 -3.90 13.56
N ARG A 103 -11.42 -4.01 14.66
CA ARG A 103 -11.47 -5.24 15.49
C ARG A 103 -12.46 -6.29 14.99
N ASP A 104 -13.44 -5.90 14.17
CA ASP A 104 -14.44 -6.82 13.62
C ASP A 104 -14.01 -7.36 12.24
N HIS A 105 -13.14 -6.68 11.50
CA HIS A 105 -12.57 -7.18 10.25
C HIS A 105 -11.78 -8.50 10.41
N GLU A 106 -11.22 -8.78 11.60
CA GLU A 106 -10.54 -10.05 11.90
C GLU A 106 -11.53 -11.24 12.03
N LYS A 107 -12.83 -10.98 12.20
CA LYS A 107 -13.83 -12.03 12.53
C LYS A 107 -14.65 -12.57 11.36
N HIS A 108 -14.43 -12.12 10.13
CA HIS A 108 -15.28 -12.51 8.99
C HIS A 108 -14.60 -13.34 7.91
N LEU A 109 -13.61 -14.17 8.28
CA LEU A 109 -13.57 -15.51 7.69
C LEU A 109 -14.71 -16.29 8.35
N ASP A 110 -15.88 -16.20 7.75
CA ASP A 110 -17.14 -16.82 8.17
C ASP A 110 -16.96 -18.35 8.25
N SER A 111 -16.30 -18.80 9.33
CA SER A 111 -15.84 -20.18 9.50
C SER A 111 -17.06 -21.11 9.50
N GLU A 112 -18.20 -20.62 9.98
CA GLU A 112 -19.49 -21.31 9.93
C GLU A 112 -19.93 -21.69 8.52
N LYS A 113 -19.63 -20.87 7.50
CA LYS A 113 -19.94 -21.16 6.10
C LYS A 113 -19.14 -22.35 5.55
N TYR A 114 -17.91 -22.55 6.04
CA TYR A 114 -17.08 -23.70 5.68
C TYR A 114 -17.34 -24.93 6.56
N LEU A 115 -17.92 -24.73 7.75
CA LEU A 115 -18.30 -25.79 8.69
C LEU A 115 -19.70 -26.39 8.42
N ARG A 116 -20.55 -25.73 7.61
CA ARG A 116 -21.93 -26.20 7.33
C ARG A 116 -22.10 -26.89 5.95
N GLY A 117 -21.07 -26.89 5.10
CA GLY A 117 -21.11 -27.46 3.73
C GLY A 117 -20.43 -28.83 3.57
N LYS A 118 -20.35 -29.32 2.33
CA LYS A 118 -19.70 -30.60 1.94
C LYS A 118 -18.24 -30.77 2.45
N TYR A 119 -17.58 -29.67 2.81
CA TYR A 119 -16.21 -29.64 3.30
C TYR A 119 -16.07 -29.59 4.84
N ALA A 120 -17.19 -29.64 5.58
CA ALA A 120 -17.22 -29.63 7.05
C ALA A 120 -16.36 -30.74 7.69
N ALA A 121 -16.30 -31.90 7.04
CA ALA A 121 -15.54 -33.06 7.51
C ALA A 121 -14.01 -32.84 7.50
N LEU A 122 -13.51 -31.85 6.76
CA LEU A 122 -12.07 -31.55 6.71
C LEU A 122 -11.59 -30.71 7.90
N PHE A 123 -12.50 -29.95 8.54
CA PHE A 123 -12.17 -29.00 9.59
C PHE A 123 -12.61 -29.44 10.99
N ARG A 124 -13.39 -30.53 11.11
CA ARG A 124 -13.70 -31.16 12.40
C ARG A 124 -12.52 -32.03 12.83
N LYS A 125 -11.61 -31.45 13.62
CA LYS A 125 -10.47 -32.15 14.23
C LYS A 125 -10.98 -33.30 15.13
N ARG A 126 -10.30 -34.44 15.05
CA ARG A 126 -10.57 -35.69 15.78
C ARG A 126 -10.30 -35.55 17.28
#